data_AF-A0A5C3MEL6-F1
#
_entry.id   AF-A0A5C3MEL6-F1
#
_cell.length_a   1.000
_cell.length_b   1.000
_cell.length_c   1.000
_cell.angle_alpha   90.00
_cell.angle_beta   90.00
_cell.angle_gamma   90.00
#
_symmetry.space_group_name_H-M   'P 1'
#
loop_
_entity.id
_entity.type
_entity.pdbx_description
1 polymer ?
#
loop_
_entity_poly.entity_id
_entity_poly.type
_entity_poly.pdbx_seq_one_letter_code
_entity_poly.pdbx_strand_id
1 'polypeptide(L)'
;MTTLLSLSPELLQEIGHKLGRHQNRELRTVCCWINDALEAMALSTLVININRCRTEACIKQLKAYATKSTDIMVERQLREYLSPALASLTNTQAVIWSTTLVDPNWVYAIVQDFMKTLTDFKHFEINFNDGLSVAPSFNCVHNLTTLTVSALSVRYQHVVQGKTARIIAASPALD
;
A
#
# COMPACT_ATOMS: atom_id res chain seq x y z
N MET A 1 31.16 -25.39 -0.09
CA MET A 1 30.68 -24.02 -0.32
C MET A 1 29.19 -24.10 -0.55
N THR A 2 28.38 -23.67 0.42
CA THR A 2 26.92 -23.59 0.28
C THR A 2 26.59 -22.34 -0.53
N THR A 3 25.98 -22.53 -1.70
CA THR A 3 25.53 -21.44 -2.54
C THR A 3 24.13 -20.99 -2.11
N LEU A 4 23.82 -19.71 -2.20
CA LEU A 4 22.49 -19.18 -1.85
C LEU A 4 21.34 -19.88 -2.62
N LEU A 5 21.64 -20.43 -3.80
CA LEU A 5 20.74 -21.18 -4.67
C LEU A 5 20.43 -22.62 -4.20
N SER A 6 21.14 -23.13 -3.20
CA SER A 6 20.89 -24.45 -2.61
C SER A 6 20.09 -24.39 -1.31
N LEU A 7 19.64 -23.19 -0.91
CA LEU A 7 18.76 -23.02 0.23
C LEU A 7 17.35 -23.51 -0.10
N SER A 8 16.62 -24.01 0.89
CA SER A 8 15.19 -24.27 0.71
C SER A 8 14.41 -22.95 0.66
N PRO A 9 13.24 -22.91 0.02
CA PRO A 9 12.41 -21.71 -0.04
C PRO A 9 12.08 -21.15 1.34
N GLU A 10 11.87 -22.00 2.35
CA GLU A 10 11.53 -21.60 3.72
C GLU A 10 12.68 -20.87 4.41
N LEU A 11 13.92 -21.33 4.23
CA LEU A 11 15.11 -20.66 4.76
C LEU A 11 15.37 -19.33 4.04
N LEU A 12 15.10 -19.28 2.74
CA LEU A 12 15.19 -18.05 1.95
C LEU A 12 14.14 -17.03 2.41
N GLN A 13 12.93 -17.50 2.74
CA GLN A 13 11.85 -16.68 3.28
C GLN A 13 12.21 -16.10 4.65
N GLU A 14 12.78 -16.91 5.54
CA GLU A 14 13.26 -16.45 6.85
C GLU A 14 14.37 -15.38 6.73
N ILE A 15 15.28 -15.56 5.78
CA ILE A 15 16.30 -14.53 5.45
C ILE A 15 15.59 -13.27 4.95
N GLY A 16 14.64 -13.40 4.04
CA GLY A 16 13.87 -12.28 3.51
C GLY A 16 13.08 -11.53 4.58
N HIS A 17 12.57 -12.22 5.61
CA HIS A 17 11.85 -11.62 6.74
C HIS A 17 12.76 -10.79 7.66
N LYS A 18 14.04 -11.20 7.78
CA LYS A 18 15.06 -10.46 8.55
C LYS A 18 15.68 -9.29 7.78
N LEU A 19 15.53 -9.26 6.47
CA LEU A 19 15.99 -8.17 5.62
C LEU A 19 14.97 -7.03 5.59
N GLY A 20 15.47 -5.79 5.61
CA GLY A 20 14.63 -4.62 5.37
C GLY A 20 14.06 -4.61 3.94
N ARG A 21 12.99 -3.83 3.71
CA ARG A 21 12.26 -3.78 2.42
C ARG A 21 13.19 -3.52 1.22
N HIS A 22 14.21 -2.67 1.39
CA HIS A 22 15.15 -2.35 0.32
C HIS A 22 16.04 -3.55 -0.02
N GLN A 23 16.65 -4.17 0.98
CA GLN A 23 17.54 -5.31 0.76
C GLN A 23 16.79 -6.53 0.24
N ASN A 24 15.54 -6.75 0.67
CA ASN A 24 14.70 -7.83 0.15
C ASN A 24 14.37 -7.59 -1.34
N ARG A 25 14.05 -6.35 -1.72
CA ARG A 25 13.83 -6.00 -3.13
C ARG A 25 15.09 -6.24 -3.99
N GLU A 26 16.26 -5.86 -3.51
CA GLU A 26 17.52 -6.11 -4.21
C GLU A 26 17.81 -7.61 -4.31
N LEU A 27 17.57 -8.38 -3.24
CA LEU A 27 17.75 -9.83 -3.24
C LEU A 27 16.89 -10.53 -4.30
N ARG A 28 15.64 -10.07 -4.49
CA ARG A 28 14.75 -10.58 -5.54
C ARG A 28 15.25 -10.33 -6.97
N THR A 29 16.12 -9.35 -7.18
CA THR A 29 16.69 -9.07 -8.52
C THR A 29 17.86 -9.98 -8.89
N VAL A 30 18.35 -10.82 -7.96
CA VAL A 30 19.54 -11.65 -8.19
C VAL A 30 19.28 -12.77 -9.19
N CYS A 31 18.17 -13.51 -9.07
CA CYS A 31 17.76 -14.53 -10.06
C CYS A 31 16.28 -14.91 -9.94
N CYS A 32 15.72 -15.56 -10.98
CA CYS A 32 14.31 -15.96 -11.02
C CYS A 32 13.91 -16.88 -9.86
N TRP A 33 14.72 -17.87 -9.51
CA TRP A 33 14.41 -18.78 -8.40
C TRP A 33 14.26 -18.05 -7.06
N ILE A 34 15.16 -17.10 -6.76
CA ILE A 34 15.07 -16.26 -5.55
C ILE A 34 13.84 -15.35 -5.64
N ASN A 35 13.56 -14.77 -6.80
CA ASN A 35 12.36 -13.97 -6.98
C ASN A 35 11.11 -14.78 -6.66
N ASP A 36 10.94 -15.95 -7.27
CA ASP A 36 9.74 -16.78 -7.15
C ASP A 36 9.57 -17.28 -5.71
N ALA A 37 10.66 -17.69 -5.05
CA ALA A 37 10.64 -18.13 -3.66
C ALA A 37 10.26 -17.02 -2.65
N LEU A 38 10.61 -15.77 -2.96
CA LEU A 38 10.31 -14.59 -2.12
C LEU A 38 9.05 -13.82 -2.60
N GLU A 39 8.50 -14.15 -3.76
CA GLU A 39 7.39 -13.43 -4.38
C GLU A 39 6.14 -13.49 -3.51
N ALA A 40 5.82 -14.67 -2.96
CA ALA A 40 4.71 -14.85 -2.04
C ALA A 40 4.81 -13.94 -0.80
N MET A 41 6.02 -13.66 -0.31
CA MET A 41 6.24 -12.72 0.80
C MET A 41 6.14 -11.27 0.37
N ALA A 42 6.57 -10.94 -0.84
CA ALA A 42 6.46 -9.58 -1.33
C ALA A 42 5.02 -9.20 -1.69
N LEU A 43 4.20 -10.18 -2.09
CA LEU A 43 2.79 -10.00 -2.38
C LEU A 43 1.90 -10.08 -1.12
N SER A 44 2.41 -10.56 0.01
CA SER A 44 1.65 -10.61 1.26
C SER A 44 1.51 -9.25 1.95
N THR A 45 2.44 -8.33 1.68
CA THR A 45 2.46 -6.98 2.26
C THR A 45 2.44 -5.92 1.17
N LEU A 46 1.29 -5.23 1.04
CA LEU A 46 1.14 -4.13 0.11
C LEU A 46 1.34 -2.79 0.82
N VAL A 47 2.22 -1.96 0.25
CA VAL A 47 2.47 -0.60 0.72
C VAL A 47 2.01 0.38 -0.34
N ILE A 48 0.88 1.03 -0.08
CA ILE A 48 0.30 2.05 -0.96
C ILE A 48 0.77 3.41 -0.44
N ASN A 49 1.79 3.97 -1.10
CA ASN A 49 2.27 5.33 -0.85
C ASN A 49 2.10 6.16 -2.12
N ILE A 50 0.94 6.78 -2.25
CA ILE A 50 0.62 7.68 -3.37
C ILE A 50 0.82 9.09 -2.84
N ASN A 51 2.08 9.52 -2.68
CA ASN A 51 2.38 10.88 -2.23
C ASN A 51 2.49 11.81 -3.43
N ARG A 52 1.45 12.62 -3.67
CA ARG A 52 1.41 13.60 -4.76
C ARG A 52 2.59 14.57 -4.75
N CYS A 53 3.23 14.88 -3.61
CA CYS A 53 4.40 15.77 -3.55
C CYS A 53 5.66 15.16 -4.18
N ARG A 54 5.89 13.85 -4.03
CA ARG A 54 7.00 13.15 -4.71
C ARG A 54 6.69 12.99 -6.20
N THR A 55 5.44 12.69 -6.52
CA THR A 55 4.97 12.68 -7.90
C THR A 55 5.12 14.06 -8.52
N GLU A 56 4.80 15.15 -7.80
CA GLU A 56 4.94 16.55 -8.25
C GLU A 56 6.38 16.99 -8.48
N ALA A 57 7.35 16.53 -7.68
CA ALA A 57 8.76 16.84 -7.93
C ALA A 57 9.27 16.17 -9.22
N CYS A 58 8.97 14.88 -9.41
CA CYS A 58 9.23 14.17 -10.67
C CYS A 58 8.43 14.75 -11.84
N ILE A 59 7.19 15.17 -11.59
CA ILE A 59 6.30 15.81 -12.56
C ILE A 59 6.76 17.22 -12.87
N LYS A 60 7.35 18.00 -11.96
CA LYS A 60 7.93 19.31 -12.24
C LYS A 60 9.14 19.17 -13.16
N GLN A 61 9.98 18.16 -12.92
CA GLN A 61 11.06 17.81 -13.84
C GLN A 61 10.52 17.36 -15.20
N LEU A 62 9.51 16.48 -15.27
CA LEU A 62 8.88 16.05 -16.53
C LEU A 62 8.06 17.16 -17.23
N LYS A 63 7.43 18.09 -16.50
CA LYS A 63 6.70 19.26 -17.00
C LYS A 63 7.63 20.33 -17.55
N ALA A 64 8.85 20.44 -16.99
CA ALA A 64 9.90 21.25 -17.60
C ALA A 64 10.32 20.69 -18.98
N TYR A 65 10.11 19.39 -19.22
CA TYR A 65 10.35 18.73 -20.51
C TYR A 65 9.11 18.61 -21.42
N ALA A 66 7.89 18.71 -20.89
CA ALA A 66 6.66 18.51 -21.67
C ALA A 66 5.55 19.50 -21.30
N THR A 67 5.18 20.34 -22.27
CA THR A 67 4.08 21.33 -22.19
C THR A 67 2.72 20.69 -21.87
N LYS A 68 2.11 21.09 -20.75
CA LYS A 68 0.69 21.06 -20.30
C LYS A 68 -0.20 19.80 -20.48
N SER A 69 0.04 18.93 -21.46
CA SER A 69 -0.77 17.76 -21.82
C SER A 69 -0.45 16.51 -20.99
N THR A 70 0.67 16.49 -20.27
CA THR A 70 1.20 15.31 -19.57
C THR A 70 0.45 14.98 -18.28
N ASP A 71 -0.11 15.96 -17.56
CA ASP A 71 -0.75 15.71 -16.26
C ASP A 71 -2.01 14.84 -16.40
N ILE A 72 -2.87 15.18 -17.38
CA ILE A 72 -4.12 14.46 -17.66
C ILE A 72 -3.83 13.06 -18.21
N MET A 73 -2.79 12.91 -19.04
CA MET A 73 -2.40 11.62 -19.59
C MET A 73 -1.82 10.70 -18.52
N VAL A 74 -0.98 11.21 -17.63
CA VAL A 74 -0.40 10.44 -16.53
C VAL A 74 -1.48 10.00 -15.54
N GLU A 75 -2.42 10.87 -15.19
CA GLU A 75 -3.54 10.50 -14.32
C GLU A 75 -4.41 9.40 -14.94
N ARG A 76 -4.73 9.52 -16.24
CA ARG A 76 -5.50 8.50 -16.98
C ARG A 76 -4.75 7.17 -17.00
N GLN A 77 -3.47 7.17 -17.39
CA GLN A 77 -2.66 5.95 -17.44
C GLN A 77 -2.52 5.31 -16.07
N LEU A 78 -2.25 6.11 -15.03
CA LEU A 78 -2.14 5.60 -13.67
C LEU A 78 -3.45 4.95 -13.22
N ARG A 79 -4.60 5.56 -13.55
CA ARG A 79 -5.92 5.00 -13.25
C ARG A 79 -6.17 3.68 -13.99
N GLU A 80 -5.77 3.60 -15.26
CA GLU A 80 -5.92 2.41 -16.11
C GLU A 80 -5.09 1.22 -15.60
N TYR A 81 -3.86 1.46 -15.11
CA TYR A 81 -2.99 0.39 -14.63
C TYR A 81 -3.17 0.04 -13.15
N LEU A 82 -3.53 1.02 -12.31
CA LEU A 82 -3.57 0.82 -10.86
C LEU A 82 -4.65 -0.19 -10.45
N SER A 83 -5.85 -0.12 -11.03
CA SER A 83 -6.95 -1.01 -10.65
C SER A 83 -6.66 -2.48 -11.00
N PRO A 84 -6.24 -2.85 -12.23
CA PRO A 84 -5.83 -4.22 -12.54
C PRO A 84 -4.64 -4.70 -11.71
N ALA A 85 -3.65 -3.83 -11.48
CA ALA A 85 -2.49 -4.18 -10.66
C ALA A 85 -2.90 -4.53 -9.24
N LEU A 86 -3.75 -3.72 -8.61
CA LEU A 86 -4.28 -4.00 -7.28
C LEU A 86 -5.15 -5.27 -7.28
N ALA A 87 -6.03 -5.45 -8.26
CA ALA A 87 -6.87 -6.65 -8.36
C ALA A 87 -6.06 -7.95 -8.48
N SER A 88 -4.82 -7.90 -9.00
CA SER A 88 -3.92 -9.07 -9.04
C SER A 88 -3.35 -9.47 -7.67
N LEU A 89 -3.44 -8.60 -6.66
CA LEU A 89 -2.87 -8.81 -5.33
C LEU A 89 -3.87 -9.48 -4.38
N THR A 90 -4.48 -10.58 -4.80
CA THR A 90 -5.55 -11.28 -4.06
C THR A 90 -5.08 -11.87 -2.72
N ASN A 91 -3.78 -12.17 -2.60
CA ASN A 91 -3.20 -12.79 -1.40
C ASN A 91 -2.65 -11.77 -0.40
N THR A 92 -3.04 -10.49 -0.52
CA THR A 92 -2.56 -9.43 0.37
C THR A 92 -3.12 -9.64 1.79
N GLN A 93 -2.24 -9.79 2.77
CA GLN A 93 -2.61 -9.97 4.19
C GLN A 93 -2.43 -8.70 5.01
N ALA A 94 -1.54 -7.82 4.55
CA ALA A 94 -1.24 -6.54 5.19
C ALA A 94 -1.32 -5.40 4.18
N VAL A 95 -2.11 -4.37 4.50
CA VAL A 95 -2.24 -3.15 3.70
C VAL A 95 -1.74 -1.97 4.53
N ILE A 96 -0.70 -1.30 4.04
CA ILE A 96 -0.19 -0.05 4.61
C ILE A 96 -0.54 1.07 3.65
N TRP A 97 -1.47 1.94 4.04
CA TRP A 97 -1.94 3.03 3.21
C TRP A 97 -1.50 4.38 3.78
N SER A 98 -0.65 5.09 3.04
CA SER A 98 -0.27 6.46 3.35
C SER A 98 -1.00 7.44 2.43
N THR A 99 -1.77 8.34 3.03
CA THR A 99 -2.61 9.29 2.27
C THR A 99 -2.39 10.73 2.72
N THR A 100 -2.63 11.65 1.79
CA THR A 100 -2.46 13.10 1.95
C THR A 100 -3.71 13.86 1.47
N LEU A 101 -3.88 15.11 1.94
CA LEU A 101 -4.99 15.98 1.51
C LEU A 101 -4.98 16.29 0.01
N VAL A 102 -3.83 16.17 -0.63
CA VAL A 102 -3.67 16.46 -2.06
C VAL A 102 -3.97 15.27 -2.94
N ASP A 103 -4.19 14.08 -2.37
CA ASP A 103 -4.55 12.89 -3.15
C ASP A 103 -5.91 13.08 -3.85
N PRO A 104 -6.02 12.74 -5.14
CA PRO A 104 -7.28 12.90 -5.85
C PRO A 104 -8.31 11.85 -5.41
N ASN A 105 -9.60 12.23 -5.40
CA ASN A 105 -10.70 11.40 -4.90
C ASN A 105 -10.78 10.00 -5.54
N TRP A 106 -10.38 9.87 -6.81
CA TRP A 106 -10.39 8.58 -7.49
C TRP A 106 -9.39 7.58 -6.90
N VAL A 107 -8.28 8.03 -6.32
CA VAL A 107 -7.30 7.14 -5.65
C VAL A 107 -7.96 6.46 -4.46
N TYR A 108 -8.69 7.23 -3.64
CA TYR A 108 -9.43 6.69 -2.51
C TYR A 108 -10.47 5.65 -2.95
N ALA A 109 -11.18 5.91 -4.04
CA ALA A 109 -12.18 4.99 -4.58
C ALA A 109 -11.53 3.68 -5.04
N ILE A 110 -10.42 3.74 -5.79
CA ILE A 110 -9.71 2.55 -6.27
C ILE A 110 -9.14 1.73 -5.11
N VAL A 111 -8.51 2.37 -4.12
CA VAL A 111 -7.96 1.66 -2.96
C VAL A 111 -9.07 1.01 -2.13
N GLN A 112 -10.22 1.67 -1.97
CA GLN A 112 -11.38 1.08 -1.30
C GLN A 112 -11.99 -0.09 -2.07
N ASP A 113 -12.15 0.04 -3.38
CA ASP A 113 -12.67 -1.03 -4.21
C ASP A 113 -11.73 -2.23 -4.19
N PHE A 114 -10.41 -2.01 -4.21
CA PHE A 114 -9.42 -3.06 -3.97
C PHE A 114 -9.57 -3.70 -2.59
N MET A 115 -9.67 -2.94 -1.50
CA MET A 115 -9.84 -3.51 -0.16
C MET A 115 -11.10 -4.37 -0.04
N LYS A 116 -12.19 -4.05 -0.75
CA LYS A 116 -13.39 -4.91 -0.81
C LYS A 116 -13.14 -6.28 -1.45
N THR A 117 -12.13 -6.40 -2.30
CA THR A 117 -11.77 -7.67 -2.95
C THR A 117 -10.91 -8.56 -2.06
N LEU A 118 -10.33 -8.02 -0.98
CA LEU A 118 -9.51 -8.78 -0.06
C LEU A 118 -10.38 -9.52 0.96
N THR A 119 -10.41 -10.85 0.89
CA THR A 119 -11.22 -11.70 1.79
C THR A 119 -10.50 -12.05 3.09
N ASP A 120 -9.16 -12.07 3.08
CA ASP A 120 -8.35 -12.64 4.16
C ASP A 120 -7.31 -11.66 4.74
N PHE A 121 -7.46 -10.36 4.48
CA PHE A 121 -6.51 -9.38 4.98
C PHE A 121 -6.74 -9.11 6.48
N LYS A 122 -5.65 -9.13 7.25
CA LYS A 122 -5.67 -9.13 8.71
C LYS A 122 -5.06 -7.88 9.32
N HIS A 123 -4.13 -7.26 8.60
CA HIS A 123 -3.37 -6.11 9.09
C HIS A 123 -3.67 -4.89 8.24
N PHE A 124 -4.11 -3.82 8.89
CA PHE A 124 -4.34 -2.54 8.25
C PHE A 124 -3.61 -1.43 8.98
N GLU A 125 -2.71 -0.76 8.29
CA GLU A 125 -2.05 0.44 8.77
C GLU A 125 -2.46 1.61 7.89
N ILE A 126 -2.96 2.68 8.50
CA ILE A 126 -3.28 3.91 7.80
C ILE A 126 -2.55 5.10 8.40
N ASN A 127 -1.83 5.81 7.53
CA ASN A 127 -1.02 6.97 7.87
C ASN A 127 -1.62 8.23 7.23
N PHE A 128 -2.19 9.09 8.07
CA PHE A 128 -2.72 10.39 7.69
C PHE A 128 -1.60 11.44 7.81
N ASN A 129 -0.89 11.67 6.70
CA ASN A 129 0.25 12.58 6.72
C ASN A 129 -0.16 14.05 6.81
N ASP A 130 -1.31 14.44 6.24
CA ASP A 130 -1.79 15.82 6.29
C ASP A 130 -3.30 15.97 6.52
N GLY A 131 -4.03 14.86 6.76
CA GLY A 131 -5.49 14.85 6.90
C GLY A 131 -6.20 14.12 5.76
N LEU A 132 -7.55 14.18 5.74
CA LEU A 132 -8.41 13.49 4.78
C LEU A 132 -9.28 14.49 4.01
N SER A 133 -9.13 14.55 2.68
CA SER A 133 -9.93 15.46 1.83
C SER A 133 -11.37 14.96 1.68
N VAL A 134 -11.53 13.65 1.53
CA VAL A 134 -12.82 12.95 1.57
C VAL A 134 -12.73 11.91 2.67
N ALA A 135 -13.84 11.64 3.36
CA ALA A 135 -13.89 10.57 4.34
C ALA A 135 -13.83 9.20 3.66
N PRO A 136 -12.71 8.46 3.71
CA PRO A 136 -12.72 7.08 3.28
C PRO A 136 -13.73 6.29 4.12
N SER A 137 -14.59 5.53 3.44
CA SER A 137 -15.49 4.58 4.09
C SER A 137 -14.77 3.25 4.20
N PHE A 138 -14.48 2.85 5.43
CA PHE A 138 -13.83 1.58 5.74
C PHE A 138 -14.82 0.48 6.09
N ASN A 139 -16.08 0.61 5.69
CA ASN A 139 -17.11 -0.39 5.94
C ASN A 139 -16.79 -1.74 5.25
N CYS A 140 -15.87 -1.73 4.31
CA CYS A 140 -15.35 -2.91 3.63
C CYS A 140 -14.26 -3.65 4.40
N VAL A 141 -13.75 -3.06 5.48
CA VAL A 141 -12.66 -3.61 6.29
C VAL A 141 -13.26 -4.39 7.46
N HIS A 142 -13.14 -5.71 7.42
CA HIS A 142 -13.70 -6.63 8.39
C HIS A 142 -12.66 -7.71 8.74
N ASN A 143 -12.79 -8.34 9.90
CA ASN A 143 -11.90 -9.41 10.38
C ASN A 143 -10.43 -8.99 10.57
N LEU A 144 -10.16 -7.71 10.84
CA LEU A 144 -8.82 -7.28 11.20
C LEU A 144 -8.37 -7.86 12.54
N THR A 145 -7.11 -8.28 12.59
CA THR A 145 -6.40 -8.60 13.84
C THR A 145 -5.53 -7.44 14.30
N THR A 146 -5.15 -6.55 13.40
CA THR A 146 -4.28 -5.42 13.72
C THR A 146 -4.69 -4.19 12.94
N LEU A 147 -4.96 -3.11 13.67
CA LEU A 147 -5.25 -1.79 13.13
C LEU A 147 -4.25 -0.79 13.72
N THR A 148 -3.42 -0.20 12.86
CA THR A 148 -2.55 0.91 13.25
C THR A 148 -3.03 2.17 12.56
N VAL A 149 -3.31 3.21 13.35
CA VAL A 149 -3.72 4.51 12.83
C VAL A 149 -2.73 5.56 13.30
N SER A 150 -1.99 6.12 12.35
CA SER A 150 -1.07 7.22 12.61
C SER A 150 -1.60 8.50 11.99
N ALA A 151 -1.55 9.60 12.73
CA ALA A 151 -1.86 10.93 12.21
C ALA A 151 -0.76 11.89 12.64
N LEU A 152 -0.14 12.59 11.69
CA LEU A 152 0.93 13.55 11.98
C LEU A 152 0.40 14.89 12.51
N SER A 153 -0.89 15.17 12.35
CA SER A 153 -1.50 16.45 12.72
C SER A 153 -2.58 16.33 13.78
N VAL A 154 -2.34 16.96 14.94
CA VAL A 154 -3.27 17.04 16.09
C VAL A 154 -4.61 17.68 15.69
N ARG A 155 -4.63 18.55 14.68
CA ARG A 155 -5.84 19.28 14.25
C ARG A 155 -6.92 18.34 13.70
N TYR A 156 -6.55 17.17 13.19
CA TYR A 156 -7.48 16.22 12.58
C TYR A 156 -7.78 15.00 13.45
N GLN A 157 -7.28 14.98 14.69
CA GLN A 157 -7.40 13.83 15.58
C GLN A 157 -8.86 13.43 15.85
N HIS A 158 -9.77 14.39 15.98
CA HIS A 158 -11.20 14.13 16.18
C HIS A 158 -11.88 13.45 14.97
N VAL A 159 -11.52 13.85 13.74
CA VAL A 159 -12.03 13.24 12.50
C VAL A 159 -11.48 11.82 12.33
N VAL A 160 -10.22 11.63 12.68
CA VAL A 160 -9.56 10.32 12.65
C VAL A 160 -10.20 9.39 13.68
N GLN A 161 -10.36 9.82 14.93
CA GLN A 161 -10.98 9.04 16.01
C GLN A 161 -12.39 8.54 15.66
N GLY A 162 -13.25 9.42 15.13
CA GLY A 162 -14.61 9.02 14.75
C GLY A 162 -14.65 7.96 13.63
N LYS A 163 -13.64 7.94 12.76
CA LYS A 163 -13.53 6.95 11.67
C LYS A 163 -12.88 5.66 12.15
N THR A 164 -11.85 5.76 12.99
CA THR A 164 -11.22 4.61 13.65
C THR A 164 -12.25 3.84 14.47
N ALA A 165 -13.12 4.53 15.22
CA ALA A 165 -14.20 3.89 15.98
C ALA A 165 -15.15 3.05 15.11
N ARG A 166 -15.43 3.49 13.88
CA ARG A 166 -16.25 2.72 12.93
C ARG A 166 -15.52 1.48 12.39
N ILE A 167 -14.21 1.57 12.15
CA ILE A 167 -13.40 0.41 11.75
C ILE A 167 -13.36 -0.63 12.89
N ILE A 168 -13.12 -0.16 14.13
CA ILE A 168 -13.10 -1.01 15.32
C ILE A 168 -14.45 -1.72 15.46
N ALA A 169 -15.56 -0.99 15.36
CA ALA A 169 -16.90 -1.58 15.43
C ALA A 169 -17.18 -2.62 14.33
N ALA A 170 -16.55 -2.49 13.16
CA ALA A 170 -16.70 -3.44 12.05
C ALA A 170 -15.74 -4.65 12.12
N SER A 171 -14.78 -4.64 13.05
CA SER A 171 -13.75 -5.67 13.20
C SER A 171 -13.68 -6.16 14.65
N PRO A 172 -14.58 -7.08 15.06
CA PRO A 172 -14.71 -7.54 16.44
C PRO A 172 -13.52 -8.36 16.96
N ALA A 173 -12.57 -8.72 16.08
CA ALA A 173 -11.33 -9.42 16.43
C ALA A 173 -10.15 -8.48 16.74
N LEU A 174 -10.37 -7.16 16.73
CA LEU A 174 -9.42 -6.16 17.22
C LEU A 174 -9.51 -6.10 18.75
N ASP A 175 -8.53 -6.70 19.43
CA ASP A 175 -8.31 -6.53 20.87
C ASP A 175 -7.76 -5.12 21.21
#